data_AF-A0A1W1I1B4-F1
#
_entry.id   AF-A0A1W1I1B4-F1
#
_cell.length_a   1.000
_cell.length_b   1.000
_cell.length_c   1.000
_cell.angle_alpha   90.00
_cell.angle_beta   90.00
_cell.angle_gamma   90.00
#
_symmetry.space_group_name_H-M   'P 1'
#
loop_
_entity.id
_entity.type
_entity.pdbx_description
1 polymer ?
#
loop_
_entity_poly.entity_id
_entity_poly.type
_entity_poly.pdbx_seq_one_letter_code
_entity_poly.pdbx_strand_id
1 'polypeptide(L)'
;MASEIVTHPNPENAPVKPGRIPADDLAAIAARYRAGESLKLIGQSYGVTDEAVRQRLEKWALAGHGDTEFGQMVTDYLVENAIQAKDRMVNASDVLGLARGREEVRYWLWMLERRRPKLYGPKQHIEQDTAVTITINRTPPPVVNAPITVTGSLVDHSGNETDGSDS
;
A
#
# COMPACT_ATOMS: atom_id res chain seq x y z
N MET A 1 -58.28 -6.83 22.71
CA MET A 1 -58.36 -7.47 21.38
C MET A 1 -57.06 -7.15 20.65
N ALA A 2 -56.15 -8.11 20.56
CA ALA A 2 -54.86 -7.94 19.89
C ALA A 2 -54.95 -8.61 18.51
N SER A 3 -54.82 -7.82 17.44
CA SER A 3 -54.74 -8.34 16.08
C SER A 3 -53.33 -8.83 15.80
N GLU A 4 -53.22 -10.13 15.54
CA GLU A 4 -52.03 -10.75 14.94
C GLU A 4 -51.82 -10.22 13.52
N ILE A 5 -50.67 -9.62 13.27
CA ILE A 5 -50.21 -9.28 11.92
C ILE A 5 -49.68 -10.57 11.31
N VAL A 6 -50.49 -11.20 10.46
CA VAL A 6 -50.07 -12.34 9.64
C VAL A 6 -49.17 -11.82 8.52
N THR A 7 -47.85 -11.89 8.75
CA THR A 7 -46.85 -11.64 7.72
C THR A 7 -46.81 -12.83 6.78
N HIS A 8 -47.47 -12.72 5.61
CA HIS A 8 -47.29 -13.69 4.54
C HIS A 8 -45.86 -13.60 3.99
N PRO A 9 -45.09 -14.71 3.89
CA PRO A 9 -43.79 -14.70 3.25
C PRO A 9 -43.96 -14.40 1.76
N ASN A 10 -43.31 -13.32 1.29
CA ASN A 10 -43.26 -12.97 -0.13
C ASN A 10 -42.53 -14.09 -0.91
N PRO A 11 -43.19 -14.80 -1.85
CA PRO A 11 -42.59 -15.91 -2.60
C PRO A 11 -41.48 -15.45 -3.58
N GLU A 12 -41.28 -14.15 -3.76
CA GLU A 12 -40.24 -13.59 -4.65
C GLU A 12 -38.82 -13.65 -4.06
N ASN A 13 -38.67 -14.07 -2.79
CA ASN A 13 -37.40 -14.10 -2.07
C ASN A 13 -36.82 -15.51 -1.90
N ALA A 14 -37.11 -16.42 -2.84
CA ALA A 14 -36.39 -17.69 -2.92
C ALA A 14 -34.91 -17.39 -3.27
N PRO A 15 -33.93 -18.05 -2.63
CA PRO A 15 -32.53 -17.87 -3.00
C PRO A 15 -32.34 -18.42 -4.42
N VAL A 16 -32.37 -17.53 -5.40
CA VAL A 16 -31.88 -17.81 -6.75
C VAL A 16 -30.47 -18.34 -6.56
N LYS A 17 -30.24 -19.59 -6.97
CA LYS A 17 -28.93 -20.22 -6.95
C LYS A 17 -27.97 -19.23 -7.61
N PRO A 18 -26.94 -18.70 -6.90
CA PRO A 18 -26.22 -17.54 -7.41
C PRO A 18 -25.63 -17.90 -8.77
N GLY A 19 -26.11 -17.22 -9.81
CA GLY A 19 -25.52 -17.32 -11.13
C GLY A 19 -24.04 -16.99 -11.02
N ARG A 20 -23.17 -17.70 -11.74
CA ARG A 20 -21.76 -17.31 -11.80
C ARG A 20 -21.59 -16.44 -13.03
N ILE A 21 -21.21 -15.18 -12.84
CA ILE A 21 -20.74 -14.34 -13.94
C ILE A 21 -19.50 -15.03 -14.57
N PRO A 22 -19.54 -15.41 -15.86
CA PRO A 22 -18.39 -15.94 -16.58
C PRO A 22 -17.26 -14.91 -16.62
N ALA A 23 -15.99 -15.36 -16.61
CA ALA A 23 -14.86 -14.44 -16.64
C ALA A 23 -14.78 -13.67 -17.97
N ASP A 24 -15.19 -14.31 -19.06
CA ASP A 24 -15.08 -13.76 -20.41
C ASP A 24 -16.13 -12.65 -20.67
N ASP A 25 -17.20 -12.62 -19.89
CA ASP A 25 -18.28 -11.62 -20.02
C ASP A 25 -17.95 -10.29 -19.35
N LEU A 26 -16.86 -10.19 -18.59
CA LEU A 26 -16.57 -9.03 -17.75
C LEU A 26 -16.33 -7.75 -18.58
N ALA A 27 -15.72 -7.87 -19.76
CA ALA A 27 -15.55 -6.75 -20.67
C ALA A 27 -16.90 -6.25 -21.22
N ALA A 28 -17.81 -7.16 -21.57
CA ALA A 28 -19.15 -6.83 -22.05
C ALA A 28 -19.99 -6.19 -20.94
N ILE A 29 -19.90 -6.72 -19.71
CA ILE A 29 -20.57 -6.15 -18.53
C ILE A 29 -20.04 -4.73 -18.23
N ALA A 30 -18.73 -4.52 -18.31
CA ALA A 30 -18.13 -3.20 -18.14
C ALA A 30 -18.60 -2.21 -19.22
N ALA A 31 -18.77 -2.66 -20.46
CA ALA A 31 -19.32 -1.84 -21.54
C ALA A 31 -20.79 -1.45 -21.29
N ARG A 32 -21.62 -2.41 -20.84
CA ARG A 32 -23.03 -2.15 -20.46
C ARG A 32 -23.13 -1.14 -19.31
N TYR A 33 -22.31 -1.30 -18.29
CA TYR A 33 -22.26 -0.37 -17.17
C TYR A 33 -21.86 1.04 -17.61
N ARG A 34 -20.85 1.16 -18.50
CA ARG A 34 -20.44 2.45 -19.09
C ARG A 34 -21.55 3.09 -19.93
N ALA A 35 -22.38 2.29 -20.60
CA ALA A 35 -23.55 2.78 -21.33
C ALA A 35 -24.67 3.31 -20.41
N GLY A 36 -24.47 3.30 -19.09
CA GLY A 36 -25.43 3.79 -18.10
C GLY A 36 -26.42 2.74 -17.62
N GLU A 37 -26.23 1.46 -18.00
CA GLU A 37 -27.08 0.40 -17.49
C GLU A 37 -26.79 0.14 -16.00
N SER A 38 -27.83 0.12 -15.17
CA SER A 38 -27.65 -0.08 -13.73
C SER A 38 -27.12 -1.49 -13.41
N LEU A 39 -26.26 -1.58 -12.39
CA LEU A 39 -25.74 -2.87 -11.90
C LEU A 39 -26.85 -3.85 -11.49
N LYS A 40 -28.01 -3.34 -11.07
CA LYS A 40 -29.19 -4.16 -10.75
C LYS A 40 -29.74 -4.86 -11.99
N LEU A 41 -29.91 -4.14 -13.10
CA LEU A 41 -30.40 -4.72 -14.37
C LEU A 41 -29.39 -5.71 -14.95
N ILE A 42 -28.10 -5.35 -14.91
CA ILE A 42 -27.02 -6.25 -15.30
C ILE A 42 -27.07 -7.52 -14.43
N GLY A 43 -27.13 -7.38 -13.11
CA GLY A 43 -27.18 -8.51 -12.19
C GLY A 43 -28.38 -9.43 -12.44
N GLN A 44 -29.56 -8.85 -12.70
CA GLN A 44 -30.76 -9.60 -13.08
C GLN A 44 -30.54 -10.46 -14.33
N SER A 45 -29.84 -9.95 -15.35
CA SER A 45 -29.55 -10.72 -16.56
C SER A 45 -28.66 -11.96 -16.33
N TYR A 46 -27.88 -11.95 -15.25
CA TYR A 46 -27.00 -13.06 -14.87
C TYR A 46 -27.49 -13.84 -13.65
N GLY A 47 -28.65 -13.50 -13.08
CA GLY A 47 -29.17 -14.13 -11.85
C GLY A 47 -28.28 -13.88 -10.62
N VAL A 48 -27.70 -12.68 -10.50
CA VAL A 48 -26.82 -12.27 -9.39
C VAL A 48 -27.23 -10.93 -8.81
N THR A 49 -26.83 -10.69 -7.57
CA THR A 49 -26.98 -9.38 -6.91
C THR A 49 -26.10 -8.33 -7.59
N ASP A 50 -26.53 -7.07 -7.57
CA ASP A 50 -25.77 -5.91 -8.04
C ASP A 50 -24.39 -5.79 -7.37
N GLU A 51 -24.32 -6.09 -6.07
CA GLU A 51 -23.06 -6.13 -5.30
C GLU A 51 -22.08 -7.18 -5.85
N ALA A 52 -22.58 -8.35 -6.26
CA ALA A 52 -21.75 -9.38 -6.87
C ALA A 52 -21.20 -8.94 -8.23
N VAL A 53 -21.97 -8.21 -9.03
CA VAL A 53 -21.51 -7.60 -10.29
C VAL A 53 -20.42 -6.59 -10.02
N ARG A 54 -20.63 -5.69 -9.05
CA ARG A 54 -19.66 -4.67 -8.63
C ARG A 54 -18.34 -5.29 -8.22
N GLN A 55 -18.37 -6.26 -7.31
CA GLN A 55 -17.17 -6.96 -6.84
C GLN A 55 -16.41 -7.67 -7.98
N ARG A 56 -17.14 -8.25 -8.94
CA ARG A 56 -16.56 -8.89 -10.13
C ARG A 56 -15.83 -7.89 -11.01
N LEU A 57 -16.50 -6.78 -11.31
CA LEU A 57 -16.00 -5.68 -12.13
C LEU A 57 -14.77 -5.03 -11.49
N GLU A 58 -14.83 -4.75 -10.18
CA GLU A 58 -13.68 -4.24 -9.44
C GLU A 58 -12.50 -5.19 -9.50
N LYS A 59 -12.72 -6.48 -9.19
CA LYS A 59 -11.65 -7.49 -9.23
C LYS A 59 -11.02 -7.61 -10.62
N TRP A 60 -11.83 -7.48 -11.67
CA TRP A 60 -11.37 -7.48 -13.05
C TRP A 60 -10.51 -6.26 -13.40
N ALA A 61 -10.93 -5.04 -13.00
CA ALA A 61 -10.09 -3.82 -13.09
C ALA A 61 -8.72 -4.05 -12.45
N LEU A 62 -8.75 -4.67 -11.28
CA LEU A 62 -7.60 -4.77 -10.39
C LEU A 62 -6.57 -5.78 -10.84
N ALA A 63 -7.02 -6.82 -11.53
CA ALA A 63 -6.14 -7.77 -12.19
C ALA A 63 -5.39 -7.15 -13.39
N GLY A 64 -5.62 -5.87 -13.70
CA GLY A 64 -4.98 -5.18 -14.82
C GLY A 64 -5.56 -5.56 -16.18
N HIS A 65 -6.68 -6.29 -16.19
CA HIS A 65 -7.40 -6.69 -17.40
C HIS A 65 -8.46 -5.66 -17.83
N GLY A 66 -8.69 -4.62 -17.03
CA GLY A 66 -9.61 -3.54 -17.36
C GLY A 66 -8.99 -2.51 -18.31
N ASP A 67 -9.79 -2.01 -19.24
CA ASP A 67 -9.43 -0.90 -20.12
C ASP A 67 -9.08 0.37 -19.32
N THR A 68 -8.29 1.26 -19.93
CA THR A 68 -7.88 2.54 -19.31
C THR A 68 -9.09 3.38 -18.86
N GLU A 69 -10.18 3.38 -19.64
CA GLU A 69 -11.44 4.07 -19.32
C GLU A 69 -12.13 3.51 -18.09
N PHE A 70 -12.18 2.18 -17.96
CA PHE A 70 -12.71 1.53 -16.76
C PHE A 70 -11.84 1.85 -15.55
N GLY A 71 -10.53 1.98 -15.78
CA GLY A 71 -9.60 2.47 -14.79
C GLY A 71 -9.94 3.88 -14.30
N GLN A 72 -10.24 4.78 -15.23
CA GLN A 72 -10.68 6.15 -14.94
C GLN A 72 -11.94 6.14 -14.06
N MET A 73 -12.97 5.41 -14.48
CA MET A 73 -14.26 5.32 -13.77
C MET A 73 -14.11 4.81 -12.32
N VAL A 74 -13.28 3.78 -12.09
CA VAL A 74 -12.97 3.31 -10.73
C VAL A 74 -12.26 4.39 -9.92
N THR A 75 -11.39 5.17 -10.56
CA THR A 75 -10.71 6.30 -9.89
C THR A 75 -11.70 7.37 -9.49
N ASP A 76 -12.60 7.76 -10.39
CA ASP A 76 -13.62 8.77 -10.14
C ASP A 76 -14.53 8.35 -8.99
N TYR A 77 -14.98 7.10 -8.99
CA TYR A 77 -15.76 6.53 -7.89
C TYR A 77 -15.04 6.59 -6.54
N LEU A 78 -13.76 6.20 -6.49
CA LEU A 78 -12.98 6.22 -5.25
C LEU A 78 -12.72 7.66 -4.76
N VAL A 79 -12.46 8.58 -5.69
CA VAL A 79 -12.27 10.01 -5.38
C VAL A 79 -13.56 10.62 -4.85
N GLU A 80 -14.70 10.35 -5.49
CA GLU A 80 -16.00 10.84 -5.05
C GLU A 80 -16.33 10.36 -3.63
N ASN A 81 -16.12 9.08 -3.34
CA ASN A 81 -16.35 8.54 -1.99
C ASN A 81 -15.40 9.17 -0.95
N ALA A 82 -14.14 9.42 -1.32
CA ALA A 82 -13.20 10.11 -0.44
C ALA A 82 -13.65 11.56 -0.15
N ILE A 83 -14.18 12.27 -1.15
CA ILE A 83 -14.76 13.62 -0.99
C ILE A 83 -15.98 13.56 -0.07
N GLN A 84 -16.92 12.65 -0.31
CA GLN A 84 -18.11 12.49 0.54
C GLN A 84 -17.74 12.16 1.99
N ALA A 85 -16.76 11.28 2.22
CA ALA A 85 -16.27 10.96 3.55
C ALA A 85 -15.65 12.18 4.24
N LYS A 86 -14.89 13.00 3.49
CA LYS A 86 -14.33 14.27 3.98
C LYS A 86 -15.44 15.26 4.33
N ASP A 87 -16.48 15.38 3.52
CA ASP A 87 -17.60 16.26 3.80
C ASP A 87 -18.35 15.83 5.07
N ARG A 88 -18.56 14.53 5.27
CA ARG A 88 -19.13 14.01 6.54
C ARG A 88 -18.24 14.35 7.73
N MET A 89 -16.92 14.23 7.57
CA MET A 89 -15.95 14.58 8.62
C MET A 89 -16.00 16.07 8.98
N VAL A 90 -16.07 16.96 7.97
CA VAL A 90 -16.11 18.42 8.17
C VAL A 90 -17.42 18.88 8.78
N ASN A 91 -18.54 18.26 8.39
CA ASN A 91 -19.88 18.60 8.85
C ASN A 91 -20.32 17.82 10.11
N ALA A 92 -19.43 17.06 10.74
CA ALA A 92 -19.77 16.30 11.94
C ALA A 92 -20.03 17.24 13.13
N SER A 93 -21.19 17.08 13.77
CA SER A 93 -21.59 17.88 14.94
C SER A 93 -20.95 17.40 16.25
N ASP A 94 -20.42 16.17 16.27
CA ASP A 94 -19.97 15.48 17.48
C ASP A 94 -18.62 14.77 17.26
N VAL A 95 -17.95 14.44 18.38
CA VAL A 95 -16.61 13.83 18.36
C VAL A 95 -16.63 12.44 17.74
N LEU A 96 -17.71 11.67 17.90
CA LEU A 96 -17.81 10.33 17.31
C LEU A 96 -18.01 10.41 15.80
N GLY A 97 -18.84 11.33 15.32
CA GLY A 97 -18.98 11.64 13.90
C GLY A 97 -17.65 12.04 13.26
N LEU A 98 -16.88 12.91 13.93
CA LEU A 98 -15.55 13.31 13.48
C LEU A 98 -14.58 12.12 13.41
N ALA A 99 -14.55 11.29 14.45
CA ALA A 99 -13.70 10.10 14.49
C ALA A 99 -14.05 9.11 13.37
N ARG A 100 -15.35 8.85 13.17
CA ARG A 100 -15.83 8.01 12.07
C ARG A 100 -15.43 8.57 10.70
N GLY A 101 -15.66 9.86 10.46
CA GLY A 101 -15.29 10.51 9.22
C GLY A 101 -13.78 10.41 8.93
N ARG A 102 -12.93 10.55 9.96
CA ARG A 102 -11.48 10.37 9.84
C ARG A 102 -11.08 8.95 9.40
N GLU A 103 -11.71 7.93 9.97
CA GLU A 103 -11.43 6.53 9.58
C GLU A 103 -11.95 6.24 8.17
N GLU A 104 -13.13 6.77 7.79
CA GLU A 104 -13.66 6.64 6.43
C GLU A 104 -12.72 7.30 5.40
N VAL A 105 -12.24 8.51 5.66
CA VAL A 105 -11.27 9.20 4.78
C VAL A 105 -9.98 8.40 4.65
N ARG A 106 -9.41 7.91 5.77
CA ARG A 106 -8.20 7.07 5.73
C ARG A 106 -8.42 5.80 4.92
N TYR A 107 -9.56 5.13 5.09
CA TYR A 107 -9.91 3.94 4.33
C TYR A 107 -9.95 4.23 2.82
N TRP A 108 -10.62 5.29 2.39
CA TRP A 108 -10.72 5.62 0.96
C TRP A 108 -9.37 6.05 0.36
N LEU A 109 -8.54 6.81 1.09
CA LEU A 109 -7.19 7.16 0.65
C LEU A 109 -6.30 5.92 0.51
N TRP A 110 -6.36 5.01 1.48
CA TRP A 110 -5.64 3.74 1.41
C TRP A 110 -6.09 2.88 0.22
N MET A 111 -7.39 2.88 -0.08
CA MET A 111 -7.91 2.25 -1.30
C MET A 111 -7.35 2.94 -2.55
N LEU A 112 -7.34 4.26 -2.65
CA LEU A 112 -6.73 4.98 -3.78
C LEU A 112 -5.25 4.62 -3.98
N GLU A 113 -4.45 4.59 -2.91
CA GLU A 113 -3.03 4.20 -2.96
C GLU A 113 -2.85 2.78 -3.51
N ARG A 114 -3.63 1.81 -3.02
CA ARG A 114 -3.53 0.40 -3.43
C ARG A 114 -4.08 0.15 -4.82
N ARG A 115 -5.16 0.84 -5.19
CA ARG A 115 -5.88 0.65 -6.45
C ARG A 115 -5.21 1.43 -7.60
N ARG A 116 -4.50 2.51 -7.29
CA ARG A 116 -3.83 3.40 -8.25
C ARG A 116 -2.42 3.80 -7.79
N PRO A 117 -1.50 2.83 -7.61
CA PRO A 117 -0.17 3.10 -7.06
C PRO A 117 0.65 4.07 -7.93
N LYS A 118 0.44 4.05 -9.26
CA LYS A 118 1.12 4.98 -10.18
C LYS A 118 0.73 6.45 -9.95
N LEU A 119 -0.52 6.72 -9.54
CA LEU A 119 -1.03 8.08 -9.35
C LEU A 119 -0.89 8.55 -7.89
N TYR A 120 -1.23 7.68 -6.94
CA TYR A 120 -1.35 8.01 -5.51
C TYR A 120 -0.35 7.30 -4.61
N GLY A 121 0.53 6.46 -5.15
CA GLY A 121 1.56 5.80 -4.36
C GLY A 121 2.58 6.79 -3.76
N PRO A 122 3.35 6.36 -2.75
CA PRO A 122 4.36 7.20 -2.12
C PRO A 122 5.40 7.63 -3.15
N LYS A 123 5.49 8.93 -3.41
CA LYS A 123 6.50 9.52 -4.30
C LYS A 123 7.75 9.77 -3.47
N GLN A 124 8.68 8.83 -3.48
CA GLN A 124 10.00 9.04 -2.88
C GLN A 124 10.89 9.75 -3.89
N HIS A 125 11.41 10.91 -3.49
CA HIS A 125 12.54 11.55 -4.16
C HIS A 125 13.81 11.09 -3.45
N ILE A 126 14.65 10.32 -4.13
CA ILE A 126 15.91 9.83 -3.57
C ILE A 126 17.04 10.63 -4.22
N GLU A 127 17.64 11.54 -3.47
CA GLU A 127 18.89 12.19 -3.85
C GLU A 127 20.03 11.22 -3.54
N GLN A 128 20.69 10.73 -4.59
CA GLN A 128 21.86 9.87 -4.44
C GLN A 128 23.12 10.73 -4.56
N ASP A 129 23.78 10.99 -3.43
CA ASP A 129 25.12 11.56 -3.44
C ASP A 129 26.11 10.47 -3.88
N THR A 130 26.59 10.58 -5.12
CA THR A 130 27.47 9.58 -5.75
C THR A 130 28.92 9.83 -5.35
N ALA A 131 29.20 9.88 -4.05
CA ALA A 131 30.56 9.98 -3.54
C ALA A 131 31.13 8.57 -3.33
N VAL A 132 31.94 8.10 -4.29
CA VAL A 132 32.64 6.81 -4.16
C VAL A 132 33.84 7.00 -3.23
N THR A 133 33.76 6.45 -2.02
CA THR A 133 34.92 6.40 -1.09
C THR A 133 35.74 5.15 -1.38
N ILE A 134 36.96 5.33 -1.87
CA ILE A 134 37.90 4.23 -2.12
C ILE A 134 38.80 4.08 -0.88
N THR A 135 38.61 3.02 -0.11
CA THR A 135 39.54 2.65 0.99
C THR A 135 40.62 1.72 0.46
N ILE A 136 41.85 2.22 0.31
CA ILE A 136 43.01 1.41 -0.08
C ILE A 136 43.68 0.88 1.19
N ASN A 137 43.43 -0.38 1.54
CA ASN A 137 44.21 -1.06 2.58
C ASN A 137 45.54 -1.52 1.98
N ARG A 138 46.64 -0.82 2.29
CA ARG A 138 47.98 -1.27 1.94
C ARG A 138 48.46 -2.26 2.98
N THR A 139 48.70 -3.50 2.57
CA THR A 139 49.46 -4.47 3.39
C THR A 139 50.91 -3.98 3.48
N PRO A 140 51.46 -3.79 4.69
CA PRO A 140 52.88 -3.45 4.81
C PRO A 140 53.74 -4.60 4.25
N PRO A 141 54.86 -4.29 3.58
CA PRO A 141 55.77 -5.32 3.09
C PRO A 141 56.31 -6.15 4.27
N PRO A 142 56.61 -7.45 4.05
CA PRO A 142 57.20 -8.29 5.09
C PRO A 142 58.52 -7.67 5.56
N VAL A 143 58.66 -7.49 6.87
CA VAL A 143 59.92 -7.07 7.48
C VAL A 143 60.92 -8.21 7.31
N VAL A 144 61.82 -8.08 6.34
CA VAL A 144 62.97 -8.99 6.20
C VAL A 144 63.96 -8.60 7.29
N ASN A 145 64.04 -9.40 8.35
CA ASN A 145 65.08 -9.27 9.36
C ASN A 145 66.43 -9.64 8.74
N ALA A 146 67.09 -8.67 8.11
CA ALA A 146 68.49 -8.82 7.73
C ALA A 146 69.33 -8.89 9.02
N PRO A 147 70.31 -9.82 9.13
CA PRO A 147 71.20 -9.88 10.28
C PRO A 147 71.99 -8.56 10.36
N ILE A 148 71.78 -7.85 11.47
CA ILE A 148 72.48 -6.61 11.78
C ILE A 148 73.87 -7.00 12.28
N THR A 149 74.92 -6.72 11.51
CA THR A 149 76.30 -6.78 12.01
C THR A 149 76.52 -5.58 12.92
N VAL A 150 76.38 -5.80 14.23
CA VAL A 150 76.63 -4.78 15.25
C VAL A 150 78.14 -4.68 15.49
N THR A 151 78.77 -3.65 14.92
CA THR A 151 80.11 -3.22 15.32
C THR A 151 79.97 -2.30 16.54
N GLY A 152 79.73 -2.89 17.71
CA GLY A 152 79.55 -2.16 18.97
C GLY A 152 80.89 -1.75 19.57
N SER A 153 81.10 -0.45 19.76
CA SER A 153 82.03 0.08 20.76
C SER A 153 81.20 0.44 21.99
N LEU A 154 81.47 -0.21 23.12
CA LEU A 154 80.70 -0.10 24.35
C LEU A 154 81.05 1.22 25.05
N VAL A 155 80.05 2.07 25.30
CA VAL A 155 80.18 3.20 26.24
C VAL A 155 79.04 3.07 27.25
N ASP A 156 79.36 2.53 28.42
CA ASP A 156 78.46 2.41 29.57
C ASP A 156 78.18 3.79 30.15
N HIS A 157 76.91 4.20 30.22
CA HIS A 157 76.46 5.27 31.12
C HIS A 157 75.24 4.78 31.90
N SER A 158 75.51 4.45 33.16
CA SER A 158 74.56 4.07 34.20
C SER A 158 73.48 5.12 34.44
N GLY A 159 72.26 4.63 34.62
CA GLY A 159 71.03 5.40 34.77
C GLY A 159 70.87 6.18 36.06
N ASN A 160 69.83 7.00 36.06
CA ASN A 160 69.21 7.55 37.26
C ASN A 160 67.70 7.69 36.97
N GLU A 161 66.93 6.68 37.36
CA GLU A 161 65.47 6.73 37.42
C GLU A 161 65.07 7.52 38.67
N THR A 162 64.14 8.47 38.50
CA THR A 162 63.36 8.98 39.63
C THR A 162 61.90 8.70 39.33
N ASP A 163 61.36 7.89 40.22
CA ASP A 163 60.00 7.35 40.27
C ASP A 163 59.05 8.44 40.78
N GLY A 164 58.00 8.73 40.02
CA GLY A 164 57.00 9.75 40.30
C GLY A 164 55.63 9.11 40.42
N SER A 165 55.28 8.76 41.65
CA SER A 165 53.97 8.26 42.08
C SER A 165 52.99 9.43 42.22
N ASP A 166 51.82 9.33 41.58
CA ASP A 166 50.68 10.19 41.85
C ASP A 166 49.48 9.34 42.28
N SER A 167 48.86 9.76 43.39
CA SER A 167 47.56 9.33 43.91
C SER A 167 46.49 10.32 43.52
#